data_AF-A0A9P8FBZ0-F1
#
_entry.id   AF-A0A9P8FBZ0-F1
#
_cell.length_a   1.000
_cell.length_b   1.000
_cell.length_c   1.000
_cell.angle_alpha   90.00
_cell.angle_beta   90.00
_cell.angle_gamma   90.00
#
_symmetry.space_group_name_H-M   'P 1'
#
loop_
_entity.id
_entity.type
_entity.pdbx_description
1 polymer ?
#
loop_
_entity_poly.entity_id
_entity_poly.type
_entity_poly.pdbx_seq_one_letter_code
_entity_poly.pdbx_strand_id
1 'polypeptide(L)'
;MRRPVLLFLILNLAIVAFLIHSVWTLLSLLVVDGSEDAISRAELPAPGSDLIDGRPQIIPKIIHQTYINESIPEVWQEPQKSCIELHKDWEYKLWTDAASREFIAAEYPWFLETFDNYEFPIQRADSIRYFVLAHYGG
;
A
#
# COMPACT_ATOMS: atom_id res chain seq x y z
N MET A 1 35.71 40.16 2.66
CA MET A 1 35.82 39.02 1.70
C MET A 1 35.83 39.54 0.27
N ARG A 2 36.61 38.95 -0.63
CA ARG A 2 36.59 39.30 -2.06
C ARG A 2 35.25 38.84 -2.68
N ARG A 3 34.61 39.68 -3.51
CA ARG A 3 33.31 39.38 -4.16
C ARG A 3 33.21 37.96 -4.79
N PRO A 4 34.25 37.43 -5.47
CA PRO A 4 34.19 36.07 -6.02
C PRO A 4 34.07 34.98 -4.95
N VAL A 5 34.71 35.17 -3.79
CA VAL A 5 34.63 34.22 -2.67
C VAL A 5 33.22 34.22 -2.08
N LEU A 6 32.58 35.39 -1.96
CA LEU A 6 31.21 35.49 -1.49
C LEU A 6 30.23 34.77 -2.44
N LEU A 7 30.35 34.99 -3.75
CA LEU A 7 29.51 34.33 -4.75
C LEU A 7 29.68 32.82 -4.75
N PHE A 8 30.93 32.34 -4.66
CA PHE A 8 31.22 30.91 -4.56
C PHE A 8 30.56 30.28 -3.33
N LEU A 9 30.62 30.94 -2.17
CA LEU A 9 29.99 30.44 -0.95
C LEU A 9 28.46 30.42 -1.05
N ILE A 10 27.85 31.47 -1.59
CA ILE A 10 26.39 31.52 -1.80
C ILE A 10 25.94 30.39 -2.73
N LEU A 11 26.66 30.17 -3.83
CA LEU A 11 26.33 29.11 -4.79
C LEU A 11 26.42 27.73 -4.14
N ASN A 12 27.48 27.44 -3.40
CA ASN A 12 27.62 26.15 -2.70
C ASN A 12 26.52 25.95 -1.66
N LEU A 13 26.18 26.99 -0.90
CA LEU A 13 25.10 26.92 0.09
C LEU A 13 23.74 26.67 -0.57
N ALA A 14 23.49 27.29 -1.72
CA ALA A 14 22.29 27.03 -2.51
C ALA A 14 22.23 25.58 -3.03
N ILE A 15 23.35 25.04 -3.52
CA ILE A 15 23.42 23.64 -3.96
C ILE A 15 23.17 22.69 -2.79
N VAL A 16 23.83 22.90 -1.64
CA VAL A 16 23.63 22.07 -0.45
C VAL A 16 22.18 22.13 0.03
N ALA A 17 21.58 23.33 0.09
CA ALA A 17 20.18 23.49 0.45
C ALA A 17 19.24 22.76 -0.52
N PHE A 18 19.50 22.85 -1.82
CA PHE A 18 18.74 22.13 -2.84
C PHE A 18 18.85 20.61 -2.69
N LEU A 19 20.06 20.10 -2.43
CA LEU A 19 20.27 18.66 -2.23
C LEU A 19 19.56 18.17 -0.98
N ILE A 20 19.68 18.89 0.15
CA ILE A 20 18.96 18.56 1.40
C ILE A 20 17.46 18.56 1.16
N HIS A 21 16.92 19.58 0.48
CA HIS A 21 15.51 19.65 0.15
C HIS A 21 15.06 18.48 -0.73
N SER A 22 15.86 18.11 -1.72
CA SER A 22 15.56 17.03 -2.67
C SER A 22 15.49 15.65 -2.01
N VAL A 23 16.21 15.44 -0.90
CA VAL A 23 16.19 14.17 -0.14
C VAL A 23 15.51 14.30 1.22
N TRP A 24 14.81 15.41 1.48
CA TRP A 24 14.28 15.71 2.81
C TRP A 24 13.38 14.60 3.35
N THR A 25 12.51 14.02 2.50
CA THR A 25 11.65 12.90 2.89
C THR A 25 12.45 11.70 3.41
N LEU A 26 13.56 11.36 2.76
CA LEU A 26 14.43 10.26 3.21
C LEU A 26 15.14 10.61 4.51
N LEU A 27 15.58 11.86 4.68
CA LEU A 27 16.18 12.33 5.92
C LEU A 27 15.18 12.32 7.08
N SER A 28 13.92 12.67 6.84
CA SER A 28 12.87 12.62 7.87
C SER A 28 12.61 11.19 8.37
N LEU A 29 12.78 10.18 7.52
CA LEU A 29 12.62 8.78 7.93
C LEU A 29 13.68 8.31 8.96
N LEU A 30 14.77 9.07 9.17
CA LEU A 30 15.73 8.77 10.23
C LEU A 30 15.20 9.08 11.64
N VAL A 31 14.15 9.90 11.74
CA VAL A 31 13.62 10.40 13.02
C VAL A 31 12.11 10.19 13.17
N VAL A 32 11.37 10.00 12.08
CA VAL A 32 9.95 9.64 12.12
C VAL A 32 9.83 8.17 12.55
N ASP A 33 9.25 7.94 13.72
CA ASP A 33 9.03 6.61 14.29
C ASP A 33 7.58 6.10 14.13
N GLY A 34 6.71 6.90 13.49
CA GLY A 34 5.30 6.58 13.28
C GLY A 34 4.44 6.66 14.54
N SER A 35 4.96 7.20 15.65
CA SER A 35 4.23 7.29 16.92
C SER A 35 3.03 8.25 16.87
N GLU A 36 3.08 9.30 16.04
CA GLU A 36 1.98 10.25 15.88
C GLU A 36 0.74 9.63 15.20
N ASP A 37 0.95 8.61 14.35
CA ASP A 37 -0.12 7.89 13.65
C ASP A 37 -0.56 6.62 14.41
N ALA A 38 -0.03 6.38 15.61
CA ALA A 38 -0.32 5.19 16.38
C ALA A 38 -1.75 5.21 16.92
N ILE A 39 -2.58 4.26 16.46
CA ILE A 39 -3.92 4.05 17.01
C ILE A 39 -3.78 3.52 18.44
N SER A 40 -4.19 4.33 19.41
CA SER A 40 -4.13 3.97 20.82
C SER A 40 -5.23 2.96 21.19
N ARG A 41 -4.99 2.19 22.26
CA ARG A 41 -6.01 1.27 22.79
C ARG A 41 -7.30 1.97 23.23
N ALA A 42 -7.24 3.26 23.55
CA ALA A 42 -8.40 4.05 23.94
C ALA A 42 -9.26 4.45 22.73
N GLU A 43 -8.67 4.52 21.53
CA GLU A 43 -9.37 4.83 20.28
C GLU A 43 -10.00 3.58 19.65
N LEU A 44 -9.52 2.40 20.02
CA LEU A 44 -10.10 1.14 19.59
C LEU A 44 -11.42 0.89 20.34
N PRO A 45 -12.56 0.77 19.64
CA PRO A 45 -13.79 0.38 20.27
C PRO A 45 -13.65 -1.04 20.84
N ALA A 46 -14.17 -1.26 22.05
CA ALA A 46 -14.18 -2.60 22.64
C ALA A 46 -14.98 -3.57 21.75
N PRO A 47 -14.65 -4.87 21.72
CA PRO A 47 -15.47 -5.86 21.03
C PRO A 47 -16.92 -5.80 21.53
N GLY A 48 -17.89 -5.62 20.62
CA GLY A 48 -19.31 -5.45 20.95
C GLY A 48 -19.71 -4.07 21.47
N SER A 49 -18.89 -3.04 21.22
CA SER A 49 -19.19 -1.65 21.55
C SER A 49 -20.22 -1.04 20.60
N ASP A 50 -21.28 -0.43 21.17
CA ASP A 50 -22.30 0.33 20.41
C ASP A 50 -21.70 1.55 19.64
N LEU A 51 -20.45 1.94 19.93
CA LEU A 51 -19.75 3.00 19.18
C LEU A 51 -19.49 2.61 17.71
N ILE A 52 -19.49 1.31 17.42
CA ILE A 52 -19.29 0.75 16.07
C ILE A 52 -20.60 0.76 15.28
N ASP A 53 -21.72 0.42 15.93
CA ASP A 53 -23.00 0.13 15.28
C ASP A 53 -23.66 1.36 14.62
N GLY A 54 -23.26 2.58 15.00
CA GLY A 54 -23.79 3.82 14.45
C GLY A 54 -22.94 4.48 13.35
N ARG A 55 -21.73 4.00 13.08
CA ARG A 55 -20.82 4.63 12.09
C ARG A 55 -21.05 4.01 10.70
N PRO A 56 -21.08 4.81 9.63
CA PRO A 56 -21.19 4.27 8.28
C PRO A 56 -19.94 3.40 8.00
N GLN A 57 -20.15 2.22 7.43
CA GLN A 57 -19.06 1.36 6.99
C GLN A 57 -18.36 2.00 5.79
N ILE A 58 -17.19 2.59 6.02
CA ILE A 58 -16.42 3.31 4.98
C ILE A 58 -15.61 2.34 4.13
N ILE A 59 -15.05 1.30 4.74
CA ILE A 59 -14.23 0.29 4.05
C ILE A 59 -15.12 -0.90 3.68
N PRO A 60 -15.25 -1.24 2.39
CA PRO A 60 -15.96 -2.44 1.96
C PRO A 60 -15.42 -3.69 2.66
N LYS A 61 -16.31 -4.60 3.05
CA LYS A 61 -15.94 -5.84 3.74
C LYS A 61 -15.42 -6.88 2.74
N ILE A 62 -14.26 -6.61 2.14
CA ILE A 62 -13.65 -7.46 1.13
C ILE A 62 -12.21 -7.74 1.53
N ILE A 63 -11.85 -9.01 1.66
CA ILE A 63 -10.48 -9.45 1.87
C ILE A 63 -9.88 -9.78 0.50
N HIS A 64 -8.83 -9.05 0.14
CA HIS A 64 -8.06 -9.31 -1.08
C HIS A 64 -6.76 -10.05 -0.72
N GLN A 65 -6.58 -11.24 -1.27
CA GLN A 65 -5.32 -11.98 -1.19
C GLN A 65 -4.75 -12.15 -2.60
N THR A 66 -3.46 -11.88 -2.78
CA THR A 66 -2.74 -12.15 -4.02
C THR A 66 -1.88 -13.41 -3.87
N TYR A 67 -1.93 -14.31 -4.83
CA TYR A 67 -0.98 -15.42 -4.94
C TYR A 67 -0.76 -15.78 -6.40
N ILE A 68 0.30 -16.49 -6.75
CA ILE A 68 0.58 -16.82 -8.17
C ILE A 68 -0.55 -17.65 -8.81
N ASN A 69 -1.20 -18.53 -8.04
CA ASN A 69 -2.29 -19.40 -8.47
C ASN A 69 -3.18 -19.81 -7.29
N GLU A 70 -4.02 -20.84 -7.44
CA GLU A 70 -4.93 -21.31 -6.39
C GLU A 70 -4.29 -22.32 -5.42
N SER A 71 -3.08 -22.81 -5.70
CA SER A 71 -2.37 -23.79 -4.88
C SER A 71 -1.60 -23.13 -3.74
N ILE A 72 -2.32 -22.65 -2.73
CA ILE A 72 -1.73 -22.01 -1.55
C ILE A 72 -0.84 -23.01 -0.79
N PRO A 73 0.43 -22.66 -0.49
CA PRO A 73 1.33 -23.50 0.29
C PRO A 73 0.76 -23.87 1.65
N GLU A 74 1.02 -25.10 2.12
CA GLU A 74 0.51 -25.64 3.38
C GLU A 74 0.73 -24.69 4.58
N VAL A 75 1.92 -24.08 4.67
CA VAL A 75 2.27 -23.09 5.71
C VAL A 75 1.34 -21.87 5.75
N TRP A 76 0.68 -21.54 4.64
CA TRP A 76 -0.22 -20.39 4.51
C TRP A 76 -1.71 -20.75 4.57
N GLN A 77 -2.07 -22.03 4.50
CA GLN A 77 -3.47 -22.46 4.50
C GLN A 77 -4.16 -22.19 5.84
N GLU A 78 -3.50 -22.52 6.95
CA GLU A 78 -4.01 -22.26 8.30
C GLU A 78 -4.23 -20.74 8.54
N PRO A 79 -3.24 -19.86 8.31
CA PRO A 79 -3.44 -18.42 8.38
C PRO A 79 -4.56 -17.89 7.48
N GLN A 80 -4.57 -18.27 6.20
CA GLN A 80 -5.61 -17.86 5.25
C GLN A 80 -7.00 -18.25 5.75
N LYS A 81 -7.17 -19.52 6.16
CA LYS A 81 -8.44 -20.03 6.65
C LYS A 81 -8.88 -19.29 7.90
N SER A 82 -7.97 -19.02 8.84
CA SER A 82 -8.29 -18.27 10.06
C SER A 82 -8.84 -16.87 9.76
N CYS A 83 -8.26 -16.17 8.77
CA CYS A 83 -8.74 -14.85 8.34
C CYS A 83 -10.17 -14.94 7.80
N ILE A 84 -10.46 -15.93 6.95
CA ILE A 84 -11.79 -16.14 6.38
C ILE A 84 -12.81 -16.53 7.45
N GLU A 85 -12.45 -17.42 8.37
CA GLU A 85 -13.36 -17.91 9.42
C GLU A 85 -13.69 -16.85 10.48
N LEU A 86 -12.77 -15.91 10.75
CA LEU A 86 -12.99 -14.78 11.64
C LEU A 86 -13.90 -13.70 11.02
N HIS A 87 -13.94 -13.60 9.68
CA HIS A 87 -14.62 -12.54 8.94
C HIS A 87 -15.71 -13.12 8.01
N LYS A 88 -16.64 -13.90 8.58
CA LYS A 88 -17.65 -14.65 7.80
C LYS A 88 -18.62 -13.78 6.99
N ASP A 89 -18.78 -12.52 7.39
CA ASP A 89 -19.60 -11.52 6.70
C ASP A 89 -18.82 -10.72 5.64
N TRP A 90 -17.55 -11.05 5.40
CA TRP A 90 -16.71 -10.43 4.40
C TRP A 90 -16.62 -11.30 3.15
N GLU A 91 -16.55 -10.67 1.98
CA GLU A 91 -16.21 -11.35 0.75
C GLU A 91 -14.71 -11.65 0.74
N TYR A 92 -14.32 -12.86 0.34
CA TYR A 92 -12.91 -13.20 0.14
C TYR A 92 -12.63 -13.35 -1.36
N LYS A 93 -11.65 -12.59 -1.87
CA LYS A 93 -11.20 -12.63 -3.27
C LYS A 93 -9.72 -13.04 -3.34
N LEU A 94 -9.45 -14.17 -4.01
CA LEU A 94 -8.10 -14.59 -4.36
C LEU A 94 -7.75 -14.09 -5.77
N TRP A 95 -6.75 -13.22 -5.85
CA TRP A 95 -6.19 -12.69 -7.09
C TRP A 95 -4.99 -13.53 -7.51
N THR A 96 -5.23 -14.43 -8.47
CA THR A 96 -4.16 -15.18 -9.14
C THR A 96 -3.45 -14.32 -10.19
N ASP A 97 -2.29 -14.73 -10.68
CA ASP A 97 -1.64 -14.02 -11.80
C ASP A 97 -2.56 -13.93 -13.02
N ALA A 98 -3.29 -15.00 -13.33
CA ALA A 98 -4.26 -15.05 -14.41
C ALA A 98 -5.46 -14.13 -14.16
N ALA A 99 -6.09 -14.24 -12.99
CA ALA A 99 -7.26 -13.42 -12.64
C ALA A 99 -6.90 -11.92 -12.57
N SER A 100 -5.70 -11.59 -12.08
CA SER A 100 -5.18 -10.22 -12.04
C SER A 100 -5.02 -9.66 -13.44
N ARG A 101 -4.41 -10.42 -14.36
CA ARG A 101 -4.24 -10.00 -15.75
C ARG A 101 -5.58 -9.82 -16.46
N GLU A 102 -6.51 -10.75 -16.28
CA GLU A 102 -7.87 -10.66 -16.84
C GLU A 102 -8.61 -9.42 -16.34
N PHE A 103 -8.51 -9.14 -15.05
CA PHE A 103 -9.08 -7.94 -14.44
C PHE A 103 -8.49 -6.65 -15.01
N ILE A 104 -7.15 -6.57 -15.14
CA ILE A 104 -6.51 -5.41 -15.78
C ILE A 104 -6.95 -5.28 -17.24
N ALA A 105 -7.02 -6.38 -18.00
CA ALA A 105 -7.46 -6.33 -19.39
C ALA A 105 -8.91 -5.83 -19.54
N ALA A 106 -9.79 -6.21 -18.62
CA ALA A 106 -11.20 -5.84 -18.64
C ALA A 106 -11.45 -4.40 -18.15
N GLU A 107 -10.91 -4.05 -16.99
CA GLU A 107 -11.26 -2.82 -16.28
C GLU A 107 -10.26 -1.67 -16.53
N TYR A 108 -9.01 -2.01 -16.87
CA TYR A 108 -7.91 -1.06 -17.05
C TYR A 108 -7.10 -1.36 -18.33
N PRO A 109 -7.74 -1.47 -19.51
CA PRO A 109 -7.06 -1.92 -20.74
C PRO A 109 -5.87 -1.03 -21.13
N TRP A 110 -5.88 0.24 -20.72
CA TRP A 110 -4.77 1.18 -20.93
C TRP A 110 -3.48 0.79 -20.19
N PHE A 111 -3.57 -0.03 -19.14
CA PHE A 111 -2.43 -0.47 -18.34
C PHE A 111 -1.94 -1.87 -18.69
N LEU A 112 -2.69 -2.63 -19.50
CA LEU A 112 -2.41 -4.02 -19.79
C LEU A 112 -1.01 -4.23 -20.38
N GLU A 113 -0.58 -3.37 -21.31
CA GLU A 113 0.77 -3.44 -21.90
C GLU A 113 1.85 -3.25 -20.82
N THR A 114 1.69 -2.30 -19.90
CA THR A 114 2.63 -2.12 -18.79
C THR A 114 2.63 -3.34 -17.85
N PHE A 115 1.45 -3.85 -17.52
CA PHE A 115 1.27 -4.98 -16.62
C PHE A 115 1.94 -6.25 -17.17
N ASP A 116 1.79 -6.51 -18.47
CA ASP A 116 2.38 -7.65 -19.16
C ASP A 116 3.90 -7.53 -19.30
N ASN A 117 4.42 -6.30 -19.43
CA ASN A 117 5.86 -6.04 -19.60
C ASN A 117 6.66 -5.92 -18.30
N TYR A 118 6.04 -6.12 -17.13
CA TYR A 118 6.79 -6.22 -15.88
C TYR A 118 7.75 -7.42 -15.90
N GLU A 119 9.04 -7.14 -15.68
CA GLU A 119 10.11 -8.14 -15.69
C GLU A 119 9.89 -9.19 -14.58
N PHE A 120 9.47 -8.75 -13.39
CA PHE A 120 9.33 -9.62 -12.23
C PHE A 120 7.87 -9.84 -11.84
N PRO A 121 7.43 -11.08 -11.54
CA PRO A 121 6.06 -11.34 -11.07
C PRO A 121 5.63 -10.52 -9.86
N ILE A 122 6.57 -10.22 -8.95
CA ILE A 122 6.28 -9.40 -7.77
C ILE A 122 5.80 -7.99 -8.14
N GLN A 123 6.25 -7.42 -9.27
CA GLN A 123 5.79 -6.09 -9.72
C GLN A 123 4.33 -6.11 -10.16
N ARG A 124 3.86 -7.23 -10.75
CA ARG A 124 2.42 -7.44 -11.04
C ARG A 124 1.62 -7.58 -9.75
N ALA A 125 2.12 -8.35 -8.79
CA ALA A 125 1.48 -8.52 -7.48
C ALA A 125 1.43 -7.20 -6.67
N ASP A 126 2.44 -6.35 -6.77
CA ASP A 126 2.45 -5.04 -6.10
C ASP A 126 1.53 -4.03 -6.81
N SER A 127 1.53 -4.01 -8.15
CA SER A 127 0.68 -3.09 -8.91
C SER A 127 -0.81 -3.43 -8.80
N ILE A 128 -1.20 -4.72 -8.91
CA ILE A 128 -2.60 -5.14 -8.87
C ILE A 128 -3.31 -4.67 -7.60
N ARG A 129 -2.60 -4.62 -6.45
CA ARG A 129 -3.15 -4.16 -5.17
C ARG A 129 -3.75 -2.76 -5.26
N TYR A 130 -3.13 -1.85 -6.01
CA TYR A 130 -3.66 -0.50 -6.18
C TYR A 130 -4.91 -0.49 -7.06
N PHE A 131 -4.94 -1.30 -8.12
CA PHE A 131 -6.10 -1.38 -9.02
C PHE A 131 -7.32 -1.99 -8.33
N VAL A 132 -7.14 -3.10 -7.59
CA VAL A 132 -8.25 -3.76 -6.89
C VAL A 132 -8.81 -2.87 -5.79
N LEU A 133 -7.96 -2.16 -5.04
CA LEU A 133 -8.39 -1.19 -4.02
C LEU A 133 -9.09 0.02 -4.64
N ALA A 134 -8.60 0.53 -5.77
CA ALA A 134 -9.24 1.64 -6.47
C ALA A 134 -10.61 1.26 -7.05
N HIS A 135 -10.78 0.01 -7.47
CA HIS A 135 -12.04 -0.48 -8.06
C HIS A 135 -13.07 -0.89 -7.00
N TYR A 136 -12.65 -1.72 -6.04
CA TYR A 136 -13.55 -2.38 -5.08
C TYR A 136 -13.51 -1.75 -3.69
N GLY A 137 -12.47 -1.00 -3.32
CA GLY A 137 -12.11 -0.78 -1.92
C GLY A 137 -11.60 -2.06 -1.29
N GLY A 138 -11.89 -2.27 0.00
CA GLY A 138 -11.53 -3.50 0.73
C GLY A 138 -10.22 -3.40 1.50
#